data_AF-A0A2U2SCA6-F1
#
_entry.id   AF-A0A2U2SCA6-F1
#
_cell.length_a   1.000
_cell.length_b   1.000
_cell.length_c   1.000
_cell.angle_alpha   90.00
_cell.angle_beta   90.00
_cell.angle_gamma   90.00
#
_symmetry.space_group_name_H-M   'P 1'
#
loop_
_entity.id
_entity.type
_entity.pdbx_description
1 polymer ?
#
loop_
_entity_poly.entity_id
_entity_poly.type
_entity_poly.pdbx_seq_one_letter_code
_entity_poly.pdbx_strand_id
1 'polypeptide(L)'
;MKPEAFYFKLKRNPRPVVVDFWAPWCGPCRVVKPILEKLAKEYEGKVDLWQINADENQELLQELKIYGIPTLVVFRNGEEILRHVGAKPAPTLAGMFETLAKGGTPSPLSARDRVLRVALALLVAVLAWVSYDKHWLLLTISAVLLFSAVYDRCPLWKAVTGYIKKNWQAGKSA
;
A
#
# COMPACT_ATOMS: atom_id res chain seq x y z
N MET A 1 -19.66 -11.91 -7.23
CA MET A 1 -18.69 -11.77 -8.34
C MET A 1 -17.66 -12.87 -8.19
N LYS A 2 -17.54 -13.73 -9.21
CA LYS A 2 -16.55 -14.81 -9.18
C LYS A 2 -15.14 -14.24 -9.32
N PRO A 3 -14.12 -14.86 -8.71
CA PRO A 3 -12.76 -14.31 -8.75
C PRO A 3 -12.16 -14.23 -10.17
N GLU A 4 -12.45 -15.18 -11.05
CA GLU A 4 -11.92 -15.19 -12.42
C GLU A 4 -12.43 -13.97 -13.20
N ALA A 5 -13.72 -13.66 -13.04
CA ALA A 5 -14.34 -12.48 -13.65
C ALA A 5 -13.75 -11.18 -13.09
N PHE A 6 -13.41 -11.15 -11.80
CA PHE A 6 -12.76 -10.00 -11.15
C PHE A 6 -11.39 -9.72 -11.77
N TYR A 7 -10.51 -10.73 -11.81
CA TYR A 7 -9.17 -10.57 -12.38
C TYR A 7 -9.21 -10.30 -13.89
N PHE A 8 -10.15 -10.88 -14.61
CA PHE A 8 -10.35 -10.60 -16.03
C PHE A 8 -10.71 -9.13 -16.28
N LYS A 9 -11.66 -8.59 -15.50
CA LYS A 9 -12.03 -7.16 -15.56
C LYS A 9 -10.84 -6.29 -15.16
N LEU A 10 -10.08 -6.71 -14.15
CA LEU A 10 -8.93 -5.96 -13.63
C LEU A 10 -7.80 -5.84 -14.65
N LYS A 11 -7.44 -6.94 -15.32
CA LYS A 11 -6.38 -6.96 -16.34
C LYS A 11 -6.70 -6.09 -17.57
N ARG A 12 -7.98 -5.93 -17.88
CA ARG A 12 -8.44 -5.11 -19.01
C ARG A 12 -8.59 -3.64 -18.66
N ASN A 13 -8.48 -3.28 -17.38
CA ASN A 13 -8.60 -1.90 -16.97
C ASN A 13 -7.24 -1.20 -17.08
N PRO A 14 -7.08 -0.20 -17.97
CA PRO A 14 -5.83 0.56 -18.09
C PRO A 14 -5.61 1.52 -16.92
N ARG A 15 -6.66 1.80 -16.13
CA ARG A 15 -6.62 2.75 -15.02
C ARG A 15 -6.35 2.05 -13.69
N PRO A 16 -5.76 2.75 -12.70
CA PRO A 16 -5.70 2.27 -11.34
C PRO A 16 -7.13 2.04 -10.80
N VAL A 17 -7.32 0.91 -10.13
CA VAL A 17 -8.61 0.51 -9.55
C VAL A 17 -8.47 0.48 -8.03
N VAL A 18 -9.28 1.29 -7.34
CA VAL A 18 -9.47 1.22 -5.90
C VAL A 18 -10.67 0.31 -5.64
N VAL A 19 -10.48 -0.78 -4.89
CA VAL A 19 -11.53 -1.72 -4.53
C VAL A 19 -11.86 -1.57 -3.05
N ASP A 20 -13.10 -1.22 -2.74
CA ASP A 20 -13.64 -1.11 -1.39
C ASP A 20 -14.44 -2.35 -1.02
N PHE A 21 -13.92 -3.12 -0.06
CA PHE A 21 -14.61 -4.26 0.54
C PHE A 21 -15.42 -3.79 1.74
N TRP A 22 -16.73 -3.80 1.60
CA TRP A 22 -17.67 -3.23 2.56
C TRP A 22 -18.86 -4.16 2.82
N ALA A 23 -19.67 -3.84 3.84
CA ALA A 23 -20.95 -4.52 4.09
C ALA A 23 -21.95 -3.53 4.73
N PRO A 24 -23.27 -3.75 4.61
CA PRO A 24 -24.29 -2.81 5.12
C PRO A 24 -24.28 -2.67 6.65
N TRP A 25 -23.92 -3.74 7.36
CA TRP A 25 -23.81 -3.77 8.83
C TRP A 25 -22.51 -3.15 9.35
N CYS A 26 -21.56 -2.83 8.47
CA CYS A 26 -20.27 -2.26 8.84
C CYS A 26 -20.39 -0.77 9.13
N GLY A 27 -20.45 -0.41 10.41
CA GLY A 27 -20.46 0.98 10.89
C GLY A 27 -19.36 1.86 10.29
N PRO A 28 -18.07 1.49 10.41
CA PRO A 28 -16.96 2.26 9.84
C PRO A 28 -17.02 2.40 8.30
N CYS A 29 -17.55 1.38 7.59
CA CYS A 29 -17.70 1.43 6.14
C CYS A 29 -18.65 2.54 5.70
N ARG A 30 -19.75 2.76 6.44
CA ARG A 30 -20.73 3.81 6.13
C ARG A 30 -20.15 5.22 6.23
N VAL A 31 -19.15 5.42 7.08
CA VAL A 31 -18.43 6.71 7.20
C VAL A 31 -17.50 6.94 6.01
N VAL A 32 -16.83 5.89 5.55
CA VAL A 32 -15.84 5.96 4.46
C VAL A 32 -16.50 6.05 3.07
N LYS A 33 -17.63 5.36 2.88
CA LYS A 33 -18.37 5.30 1.61
C LYS A 33 -18.61 6.67 0.92
N PRO A 34 -19.21 7.69 1.58
CA PRO A 34 -19.46 8.97 0.92
C PRO A 34 -18.17 9.72 0.54
N ILE A 35 -17.08 9.50 1.28
CA ILE A 35 -15.77 10.08 0.96
C ILE A 35 -15.23 9.45 -0.33
N LEU A 36 -15.30 8.12 -0.43
CA LEU A 36 -14.86 7.40 -1.62
C LEU A 36 -15.69 7.74 -2.85
N GLU A 37 -17.01 7.84 -2.72
CA GLU A 37 -17.90 8.23 -3.83
C GLU A 37 -17.60 9.65 -4.33
N LYS A 38 -17.35 10.59 -3.41
CA LYS A 38 -16.92 11.95 -3.77
C LYS A 38 -15.60 11.94 -4.53
N LEU A 39 -14.59 11.19 -4.04
CA LEU A 39 -13.29 11.07 -4.70
C LEU A 39 -13.39 10.37 -6.05
N ALA A 40 -14.21 9.32 -6.17
CA ALA A 40 -14.43 8.63 -7.44
C ALA A 40 -14.99 9.57 -8.51
N LYS A 41 -15.89 10.49 -8.12
CA LYS A 41 -16.42 11.52 -9.01
C LYS A 41 -15.37 12.59 -9.37
N GLU A 42 -14.58 13.02 -8.39
CA GLU A 42 -13.52 14.03 -8.62
C GLU A 42 -12.41 13.52 -9.54
N TYR A 43 -12.07 12.23 -9.45
CA TYR A 43 -11.03 11.58 -10.24
C TYR A 43 -11.59 10.70 -11.36
N GLU A 44 -12.82 10.98 -11.80
CA GLU A 44 -13.47 10.25 -12.89
C GLU A 44 -12.59 10.24 -14.14
N GLY A 45 -12.48 9.07 -14.77
CA GLY A 45 -11.61 8.85 -15.93
C GLY A 45 -10.12 8.72 -15.61
N LYS A 46 -9.67 8.95 -14.37
CA LYS A 46 -8.28 8.77 -13.92
C LYS A 46 -8.11 7.59 -12.99
N VAL A 47 -9.05 7.38 -12.06
CA VAL A 47 -9.04 6.29 -11.08
C VAL A 47 -10.43 5.69 -11.02
N ASP A 48 -10.54 4.36 -11.11
CA ASP A 48 -11.82 3.68 -10.98
C ASP A 48 -12.04 3.20 -9.55
N LEU A 49 -13.23 3.42 -8.99
CA LEU A 49 -13.65 2.88 -7.70
C LEU A 49 -14.60 1.70 -7.92
N TRP A 50 -14.26 0.53 -7.38
CA TRP A 50 -15.13 -0.65 -7.35
C TRP A 50 -15.53 -0.95 -5.91
N GLN A 51 -16.83 -1.09 -5.68
CA GLN A 51 -17.36 -1.46 -4.37
C GLN A 51 -17.78 -2.93 -4.41
N ILE A 52 -17.25 -3.73 -3.51
CA ILE A 52 -17.51 -5.16 -3.40
C ILE A 52 -18.13 -5.44 -2.03
N ASN A 53 -19.36 -5.97 -2.03
CA ASN A 53 -20.03 -6.39 -0.80
C ASN A 53 -19.37 -7.68 -0.28
N ALA A 54 -18.85 -7.66 0.94
CA ALA A 54 -18.20 -8.79 1.58
C ALA A 54 -19.15 -10.00 1.73
N ASP A 55 -20.43 -9.76 2.01
CA ASP A 55 -21.42 -10.83 2.27
C ASP A 55 -21.74 -11.62 1.00
N GLU A 56 -21.77 -10.95 -0.15
CA GLU A 56 -22.13 -11.53 -1.47
C GLU A 56 -20.92 -12.11 -2.23
N ASN A 57 -19.70 -11.84 -1.78
CA ASN A 57 -18.47 -12.10 -2.55
C ASN A 57 -17.44 -12.90 -1.74
N GLN A 58 -17.88 -13.83 -0.89
CA GLN A 58 -17.02 -14.55 0.06
C GLN A 58 -15.83 -15.27 -0.59
N GLU A 59 -16.04 -15.95 -1.73
CA GLU A 59 -14.96 -16.63 -2.47
C GLU A 59 -13.85 -15.65 -2.90
N LEU A 60 -14.24 -14.49 -3.43
CA LEU A 60 -13.30 -13.43 -3.81
C LEU A 60 -12.54 -12.87 -2.60
N LEU A 61 -13.22 -12.71 -1.46
CA LEU A 61 -12.59 -12.26 -0.22
C LEU A 61 -11.55 -13.27 0.28
N GLN A 62 -11.84 -14.57 0.19
CA GLN A 62 -10.90 -15.63 0.58
C GLN A 62 -9.66 -15.63 -0.30
N GLU A 63 -9.82 -15.53 -1.62
CA GLU A 63 -8.69 -15.48 -2.56
C GLU A 63 -7.82 -14.24 -2.34
N LEU A 64 -8.45 -13.08 -2.14
CA LEU A 64 -7.76 -11.82 -1.84
C LEU A 64 -7.32 -11.68 -0.37
N LYS A 65 -7.54 -12.72 0.45
CA LYS A 65 -7.19 -12.79 1.88
C LYS A 65 -7.70 -11.59 2.67
N ILE A 66 -8.96 -11.22 2.43
CA ILE A 66 -9.67 -10.16 3.12
C ILE A 66 -10.39 -10.78 4.33
N TYR A 67 -9.83 -10.57 5.52
CA TYR A 67 -10.38 -11.12 6.77
C TYR A 67 -11.19 -10.11 7.58
N GLY A 68 -11.25 -8.86 7.14
CA GLY A 68 -11.95 -7.80 7.85
C GLY A 68 -12.33 -6.65 6.94
N ILE A 69 -13.35 -5.89 7.34
CA ILE A 69 -13.88 -4.73 6.63
C ILE A 69 -13.94 -3.50 7.55
N PRO A 70 -13.83 -2.28 7.00
CA PRO A 70 -13.55 -1.97 5.60
C PRO A 70 -12.10 -2.33 5.24
N THR A 71 -11.89 -2.84 4.03
CA THR A 71 -10.55 -2.99 3.46
C THR A 71 -10.54 -2.37 2.07
N LEU A 72 -9.56 -1.50 1.82
CA LEU A 72 -9.30 -0.92 0.51
C LEU A 72 -8.09 -1.60 -0.10
N VAL A 73 -8.23 -2.08 -1.34
CA VAL A 73 -7.13 -2.66 -2.11
C VAL A 73 -7.01 -1.91 -3.42
N VAL A 74 -5.81 -1.44 -3.74
CA VAL A 74 -5.53 -0.72 -4.97
C VAL A 74 -4.79 -1.64 -5.92
N PHE A 75 -5.29 -1.71 -7.14
CA PHE A 75 -4.71 -2.47 -8.22
C PHE A 75 -4.26 -1.54 -9.36
N ARG A 76 -3.18 -1.93 -10.03
CA ARG A 76 -2.73 -1.33 -11.28
C ARG A 76 -2.12 -2.43 -12.15
N ASN A 77 -2.50 -2.48 -13.42
CA ASN A 77 -2.01 -3.50 -14.37
C ASN A 77 -2.24 -4.94 -13.88
N GLY A 78 -3.34 -5.19 -13.18
CA GLY A 78 -3.65 -6.51 -12.61
C GLY A 78 -2.90 -6.87 -11.33
N GLU A 79 -2.01 -6.01 -10.83
CA GLU A 79 -1.23 -6.24 -9.61
C GLU A 79 -1.72 -5.37 -8.46
N GLU A 80 -1.72 -5.94 -7.25
CA GLU A 80 -1.98 -5.20 -6.02
C GLU A 80 -0.77 -4.32 -5.67
N ILE A 81 -0.98 -3.00 -5.58
CA ILE A 81 0.06 -2.02 -5.29
C ILE A 81 -0.06 -1.37 -3.90
N LEU A 82 -1.24 -1.42 -3.30
CA LEU A 82 -1.50 -0.87 -1.97
C LEU A 82 -2.69 -1.59 -1.32
N ARG A 83 -2.60 -1.76 0.01
CA ARG A 83 -3.70 -2.26 0.83
C ARG A 83 -3.83 -1.42 2.10
N HIS A 84 -5.05 -1.04 2.43
CA HIS A 84 -5.40 -0.39 3.68
C HIS A 84 -6.52 -1.16 4.37
N VAL A 85 -6.22 -1.66 5.57
CA VAL A 85 -7.21 -2.30 6.44
C VAL A 85 -7.73 -1.24 7.42
N GLY A 86 -9.05 -1.24 7.62
CA GLY A 86 -9.77 -0.33 8.50
C GLY A 86 -10.08 1.03 7.86
N ALA A 87 -10.94 1.80 8.53
CA ALA A 87 -11.33 3.12 8.07
C ALA A 87 -10.15 4.09 8.10
N LYS A 88 -9.98 4.88 7.02
CA LYS A 88 -8.94 5.91 6.93
C LYS A 88 -9.57 7.30 6.86
N PRO A 89 -8.93 8.34 7.42
CA PRO A 89 -9.40 9.71 7.32
C PRO A 89 -9.47 10.21 5.87
N ALA A 90 -10.39 11.13 5.59
CA ALA A 90 -10.55 11.76 4.28
C ALA A 90 -9.24 12.28 3.64
N PRO A 91 -8.34 13.00 4.33
CA PRO A 91 -7.10 13.49 3.71
C PRO A 91 -6.17 12.34 3.26
N THR A 92 -6.19 11.21 3.96
CA THR A 92 -5.40 10.03 3.57
C THR A 92 -5.95 9.42 2.28
N LEU A 93 -7.28 9.30 2.18
CA LEU A 93 -7.92 8.79 0.97
C LEU A 93 -7.73 9.74 -0.21
N ALA A 94 -7.85 11.05 0.00
CA ALA A 94 -7.63 12.06 -1.04
C ALA A 94 -6.19 12.00 -1.58
N GLY A 95 -5.18 11.98 -0.71
CA GLY A 95 -3.78 11.89 -1.12
C GLY A 95 -3.46 10.58 -1.86
N MET A 96 -4.14 9.48 -1.51
CA MET A 96 -4.06 8.22 -2.25
C MET A 96 -4.59 8.38 -3.67
N PHE A 97 -5.82 8.91 -3.86
CA PHE A 97 -6.41 9.13 -5.17
C PHE A 97 -5.57 10.08 -6.04
N GLU A 98 -5.08 11.18 -5.45
CA GLU A 98 -4.20 12.13 -6.14
C GLU A 98 -2.91 11.46 -6.63
N THR A 99 -2.27 10.65 -5.78
CA THR A 99 -1.05 9.91 -6.15
C THR A 99 -1.32 8.93 -7.29
N LEU A 100 -2.45 8.22 -7.24
CA LEU A 100 -2.83 7.26 -8.26
C LEU A 100 -3.11 7.95 -9.60
N ALA A 101 -3.79 9.09 -9.57
CA ALA A 101 -4.09 9.90 -10.75
C ALA A 101 -2.83 10.46 -11.42
N LYS A 102 -1.78 10.75 -10.65
CA LYS A 102 -0.46 11.16 -11.17
C LYS A 102 0.43 9.99 -11.62
N GLY A 103 -0.08 8.75 -11.61
CA GLY A 103 0.69 7.56 -11.98
C GLY A 103 1.68 7.09 -10.89
N GLY A 104 1.70 7.71 -9.71
CA GLY A 104 2.53 7.29 -8.59
C GLY A 104 2.01 6.02 -7.90
N THR A 105 2.88 5.33 -7.16
CA THR A 105 2.48 4.31 -6.19
C THR A 105 2.48 4.92 -4.79
N PRO A 106 1.36 4.90 -4.04
CA PRO A 106 1.33 5.36 -2.66
C PRO A 106 2.41 4.65 -1.83
N SER A 107 3.26 5.41 -1.14
CA SER A 107 4.32 4.86 -0.30
C SER A 107 3.78 4.55 1.10
N PRO A 108 4.18 3.44 1.74
CA PRO A 108 3.70 3.06 3.07
C PRO A 108 4.24 3.96 4.19
N LEU A 109 5.35 4.66 3.96
CA LEU A 109 5.96 5.58 4.93
C LEU A 109 5.51 7.03 4.74
N SER A 110 5.16 7.68 5.84
CA SER A 110 4.90 9.13 5.85
C SER A 110 6.20 9.92 5.68
N ALA A 111 6.09 11.15 5.15
CA ALA A 111 7.21 12.08 5.07
C ALA A 111 7.86 12.34 6.45
N ARG A 112 7.05 12.38 7.52
CA ARG A 112 7.52 12.57 8.89
C ARG A 112 8.38 11.39 9.38
N ASP A 113 7.95 10.16 9.08
CA ASP A 113 8.68 8.95 9.45
C ASP A 113 10.05 8.91 8.78
N ARG A 114 10.12 9.35 7.51
CA ARG A 114 11.39 9.46 6.79
C ARG A 114 12.30 10.50 7.42
N VAL A 115 11.78 11.70 7.72
CA VAL A 115 12.57 12.76 8.37
C VAL A 115 13.09 12.28 9.73
N LEU A 116 12.25 11.61 10.53
CA LEU A 116 12.65 11.08 11.83
C LEU A 116 13.77 10.03 11.72
N ARG A 117 13.65 9.10 10.76
CA ARG A 117 14.68 8.07 10.51
C ARG A 117 15.99 8.68 10.01
N VAL A 118 15.94 9.67 9.13
CA VAL A 118 17.13 10.39 8.65
C VAL A 118 17.78 11.15 9.80
N ALA A 119 17.00 11.89 10.60
CA ALA A 119 17.51 12.62 11.75
C ALA A 119 18.18 11.69 12.76
N LEU A 120 17.56 10.55 13.06
CA LEU A 120 18.14 9.54 13.95
C LEU A 120 19.43 8.95 13.36
N ALA A 121 19.47 8.66 12.07
CA ALA A 121 20.66 8.11 11.42
C ALA A 121 21.84 9.10 11.44
N LEU A 122 21.58 10.39 11.21
CA LEU A 122 22.58 11.45 11.34
C LEU A 122 23.08 11.57 12.78
N LEU A 123 22.18 11.51 13.77
CA LEU A 123 22.55 11.50 15.19
C LEU A 123 23.47 10.33 15.53
N VAL A 124 23.13 9.11 15.07
CA VAL A 124 23.96 7.91 15.29
C VAL A 124 25.30 8.01 14.58
N ALA A 125 25.36 8.59 13.37
CA ALA A 125 26.62 8.83 12.66
C ALA A 125 27.52 9.83 13.39
N VAL A 126 26.94 10.90 13.93
CA VAL A 126 27.69 11.89 14.74
C VAL A 126 28.22 11.25 16.01
N LEU A 127 27.42 10.43 16.70
CA LEU A 127 27.87 9.68 17.88
C LEU A 127 28.99 8.68 17.54
N ALA A 128 28.93 8.05 16.36
CA ALA A 128 30.00 7.18 15.85
C ALA A 128 31.31 7.93 15.64
N TRP A 129 31.22 9.17 15.13
CA TRP A 129 32.37 10.03 14.90
C TRP A 129 33.02 10.50 16.22
N VAL A 130 32.20 10.76 17.24
CA VAL A 130 32.66 11.24 18.55
C VAL A 130 33.16 10.10 19.46
N SER A 131 32.66 8.87 19.30
CA SER A 131 33.01 7.73 20.16
C SER A 131 33.92 6.72 19.43
N TYR A 132 35.21 6.68 19.80
CA TYR A 132 36.25 5.96 19.03
C TYR A 132 36.26 4.42 19.21
N ASP A 133 35.75 3.90 20.34
CA ASP A 133 35.93 2.47 20.69
C ASP A 133 35.07 1.49 19.86
N LYS A 134 33.95 1.92 19.26
CA LYS A 134 33.02 1.05 18.48
C LYS A 134 32.38 1.74 17.27
N HIS A 135 33.11 2.63 16.60
CA HIS A 135 32.59 3.42 15.47
C HIS A 135 31.98 2.56 14.34
N TRP A 136 32.54 1.38 14.05
CA TRP A 136 32.03 0.48 13.00
C TRP A 136 30.60 -0.02 13.25
N LEU A 137 30.23 -0.33 14.50
CA LEU A 137 28.87 -0.76 14.86
C LEU A 137 27.87 0.39 14.73
N LEU A 138 28.25 1.60 15.11
CA LEU A 138 27.37 2.76 14.98
C LEU A 138 27.20 3.17 13.51
N LEU A 139 28.24 3.02 12.68
CA LEU A 139 28.15 3.25 11.24
C LEU A 139 27.22 2.24 10.55
N THR A 140 27.22 0.96 10.94
CA THR A 140 26.27 -0.02 10.38
C THR A 140 24.83 0.29 10.79
N ILE A 141 24.59 0.67 12.05
CA ILE A 141 23.26 1.11 12.52
C ILE A 141 22.79 2.36 11.75
N SER A 142 23.66 3.35 11.58
CA SER A 142 23.35 4.55 10.79
C SER A 142 23.01 4.22 9.34
N ALA A 143 23.80 3.35 8.70
CA ALA A 143 23.55 2.90 7.33
C ALA A 143 22.21 2.16 7.19
N VAL A 144 21.86 1.28 8.13
CA VAL A 144 20.56 0.59 8.16
C VAL A 144 19.40 1.58 8.35
N LEU A 145 19.56 2.56 9.24
CA LEU A 145 18.53 3.59 9.46
C LEU A 145 18.33 4.47 8.22
N LEU A 146 19.41 4.89 7.56
CA LEU A 146 19.36 5.62 6.29
C LEU A 146 18.66 4.80 5.20
N PHE A 147 19.06 3.53 5.04
CA PHE A 147 18.41 2.63 4.09
C PHE A 147 16.93 2.48 4.40
N SER A 148 16.56 2.31 5.68
CA SER A 148 15.17 2.20 6.12
C SER A 148 14.33 3.47 5.88
N ALA A 149 14.95 4.63 5.65
CA ALA A 149 14.27 5.87 5.32
C ALA A 149 13.97 6.03 3.82
N VAL A 150 14.68 5.30 2.95
CA VAL A 150 14.65 5.50 1.49
C VAL A 150 14.39 4.20 0.69
N TYR A 151 14.31 3.04 1.35
CA TYR A 151 14.18 1.73 0.69
C TYR A 151 12.97 1.66 -0.25
N ASP A 152 11.87 2.34 0.09
CA ASP A 152 10.61 2.35 -0.66
C ASP A 152 10.71 3.12 -1.99
N ARG A 153 11.74 3.97 -2.14
CA ARG A 153 12.05 4.72 -3.35
C ARG A 153 13.14 4.08 -4.19
N CYS A 154 13.80 3.04 -3.69
CA CYS A 154 14.83 2.30 -4.41
C CYS A 154 14.20 1.36 -5.46
N PRO A 155 14.46 1.55 -6.78
CA PRO A 155 13.94 0.67 -7.82
C PRO A 155 14.40 -0.77 -7.65
N LEU A 156 15.63 -0.96 -7.18
CA LEU A 156 16.23 -2.27 -6.94
C LEU A 156 15.45 -3.05 -5.87
N TRP A 157 15.05 -2.39 -4.79
CA TRP A 157 14.28 -3.03 -3.71
C TRP A 157 12.89 -3.48 -4.18
N LYS A 158 12.22 -2.69 -5.02
CA LYS A 158 10.94 -3.10 -5.62
C LYS A 158 11.09 -4.32 -6.52
N ALA A 159 12.14 -4.36 -7.34
CA ALA A 159 12.42 -5.50 -8.21
C ALA A 159 12.74 -6.78 -7.40
N VAL A 160 13.58 -6.64 -6.37
CA VAL A 160 13.97 -7.76 -5.49
C VAL A 160 12.77 -8.30 -4.71
N THR A 161 11.95 -7.43 -4.11
CA THR A 161 10.75 -7.88 -3.36
C THR A 161 9.69 -8.52 -4.26
N GLY A 162 9.53 -8.03 -5.50
CA GLY A 162 8.69 -8.69 -6.51
C GLY A 162 9.15 -10.10 -6.86
N TYR A 163 10.46 -10.27 -7.11
CA TYR A 163 11.06 -11.57 -7.39
C TYR A 163 10.93 -12.56 -6.23
N ILE A 164 11.23 -12.11 -5.00
CA ILE A 164 11.10 -12.92 -3.79
C ILE A 164 9.65 -13.37 -3.58
N LYS A 165 8.68 -12.46 -3.73
CA LYS A 165 7.25 -12.77 -3.55
C LYS A 165 6.77 -13.80 -4.56
N LYS A 166 7.16 -13.67 -5.84
CA LYS A 166 6.83 -14.63 -6.89
C LYS A 166 7.34 -16.03 -6.58
N ASN A 167 8.61 -16.15 -6.17
CA ASN A 167 9.22 -17.44 -5.86
C ASN A 167 8.67 -18.07 -4.58
N TRP A 168 8.36 -17.26 -3.56
CA TRP A 168 7.74 -17.75 -2.33
C TRP A 168 6.30 -18.24 -2.53
N GLN A 169 5.55 -17.59 -3.43
CA GLN A 169 4.22 -18.06 -3.83
C GLN A 169 4.31 -19.34 -4.64
N ALA A 170 5.26 -19.45 -5.57
CA ALA A 170 5.49 -20.67 -6.35
C ALA A 170 5.88 -21.86 -5.45
N GLY A 171 6.70 -21.65 -4.42
CA GLY A 171 7.11 -22.69 -3.48
C GLY A 171 6.04 -23.11 -2.46
N LYS A 172 4.93 -22.38 -2.35
CA LYS A 172 3.77 -22.75 -1.49
C LYS A 172 2.67 -23.49 -2.25
N SER A 173 2.79 -23.60 -3.57
CA SER A 173 1.81 -24.26 -4.45
C SER A 173 2.30 -25.62 -4.98
N ALA A 174 3.46 -26.08 -4.51
CA ALA A 174 4.04 -27.40 -4.73
C ALA A 174 4.01 -28.18 -3.41
#